data_AF-A0A7X0HSE4-F1
#
_entry.id   AF-A0A7X0HSE4-F1
#
_cell.length_a   1.000
_cell.length_b   1.000
_cell.length_c   1.000
_cell.angle_alpha   90.00
_cell.angle_beta   90.00
_cell.angle_gamma   90.00
#
_symmetry.space_group_name_H-M   'P 1'
#
loop_
_entity.id
_entity.type
_entity.pdbx_description
1 polymer ?
#
loop_
_entity_poly.entity_id
_entity_poly.type
_entity_poly.pdbx_seq_one_letter_code
_entity_poly.pdbx_strand_id
1 'polypeptide(L)'
;MEKLSDYSILTGYSNRQVILNEYLDEDYLEERHGFHFQTVAVTDSILAFSRKGKSDFYIPIEKSAHFYVNDDFQNYYILRNGSKRLEIYFP
;
A
#
# COMPACT_ATOMS: atom_id res chain seq x y z
N MET A 1 -12.12 -4.34 -10.25
CA MET A 1 -11.11 -4.72 -9.23
C MET A 1 -10.64 -6.13 -9.51
N GLU A 2 -9.37 -6.26 -9.86
CA GLU A 2 -8.72 -7.55 -10.09
C GLU A 2 -7.79 -7.88 -8.93
N LYS A 3 -7.77 -9.14 -8.49
CA LYS A 3 -6.85 -9.59 -7.43
C LYS A 3 -5.45 -9.73 -8.03
N LEU A 4 -4.49 -9.02 -7.46
CA LEU A 4 -3.09 -9.13 -7.86
C LEU A 4 -2.51 -10.44 -7.35
N SER A 5 -1.94 -11.23 -8.26
CA SER A 5 -1.20 -12.45 -7.94
C SER A 5 0.25 -12.17 -7.56
N ASP A 6 0.79 -11.05 -8.05
CA ASP A 6 2.13 -10.56 -7.76
C ASP A 6 2.06 -9.07 -7.39
N TYR A 7 2.40 -8.75 -6.15
CA TYR A 7 2.43 -7.39 -5.60
C TYR A 7 3.84 -6.78 -5.59
N SER A 8 4.84 -7.47 -6.17
CA SER A 8 6.18 -6.92 -6.40
C SER A 8 6.16 -5.71 -7.34
N ILE A 9 5.10 -5.54 -8.13
CA ILE A 9 4.88 -4.34 -8.97
C ILE A 9 5.03 -3.03 -8.19
N LEU A 10 4.67 -3.04 -6.90
CA LEU A 10 4.81 -1.87 -6.03
C LEU A 10 6.27 -1.42 -5.92
N THR A 11 7.23 -2.35 -5.97
CA THR A 11 8.67 -2.05 -5.90
C THR A 11 9.19 -1.23 -7.09
N GLY A 12 8.43 -1.14 -8.18
CA GLY A 12 8.73 -0.27 -9.31
C GLY A 12 8.56 1.22 -8.99
N TYR A 13 7.83 1.57 -7.93
CA TYR A 13 7.69 2.97 -7.50
C TYR A 13 8.88 3.41 -6.66
N SER A 14 9.44 4.56 -7.01
CA SER A 14 10.56 5.16 -6.29
C SER A 14 10.55 6.68 -6.40
N ASN A 15 11.22 7.35 -5.47
CA ASN A 15 11.45 8.80 -5.47
C ASN A 15 10.21 9.66 -5.74
N ARG A 16 9.05 9.27 -5.16
CA ARG A 16 7.77 9.95 -5.37
C ARG A 16 6.97 10.05 -4.08
N GLN A 17 5.81 10.68 -4.16
CA GLN A 17 4.84 10.72 -3.08
C GLN A 17 3.97 9.45 -3.10
N VAL A 18 3.54 9.01 -1.92
CA VAL A 18 2.47 8.02 -1.74
C VAL A 18 1.38 8.63 -0.85
N ILE A 19 0.13 8.29 -1.15
CA ILE A 19 -1.02 8.56 -0.30
C ILE A 19 -1.58 7.22 0.17
N LEU A 20 -1.74 7.09 1.48
CA LEU A 20 -2.28 5.92 2.16
C LEU A 20 -3.58 6.33 2.85
N ASN A 21 -4.66 5.60 2.59
CA ASN A 21 -5.92 5.75 3.33
C ASN A 21 -6.21 4.43 4.04
N GLU A 22 -6.29 4.45 5.36
CA GLU A 22 -6.64 3.29 6.18
C GLU A 22 -8.11 3.36 6.58
N TYR A 23 -8.86 2.33 6.24
CA TYR A 23 -10.27 2.18 6.56
C TYR A 23 -10.48 1.00 7.50
N LEU A 24 -11.36 1.20 8.47
CA LEU A 24 -11.93 0.16 9.32
C LEU A 24 -13.38 -0.09 8.92
N ASP A 25 -13.86 -1.33 9.06
CA ASP A 25 -15.27 -1.70 8.81
C ASP A 25 -15.80 -1.18 7.45
N GLU A 26 -14.98 -1.41 6.42
CA GLU A 26 -15.13 -1.03 5.00
C GLU A 26 -15.11 0.47 4.68
N ASP A 27 -15.87 1.32 5.37
CA ASP A 27 -16.07 2.71 4.93
C ASP A 27 -15.65 3.79 5.94
N TYR A 28 -15.22 3.40 7.15
CA TYR A 28 -14.73 4.36 8.12
C TYR A 28 -13.26 4.69 7.87
N LEU A 29 -12.98 5.86 7.28
CA LEU A 29 -11.62 6.37 7.13
C LEU A 29 -11.04 6.68 8.52
N GLU A 30 -10.16 5.80 8.99
CA GLU A 30 -9.49 5.90 10.29
C GLU A 30 -8.30 6.85 10.20
N GLU A 31 -7.43 6.66 9.21
CA GLU A 31 -6.23 7.48 9.02
C GLU A 31 -5.94 7.76 7.54
N ARG A 32 -5.29 8.90 7.30
CA ARG A 32 -4.77 9.28 5.98
C ARG A 32 -3.37 9.85 6.10
N HIS A 33 -2.43 9.23 5.38
CA HIS A 33 -1.03 9.65 5.33
C HIS A 33 -0.62 10.02 3.92
N GLY A 34 0.10 11.13 3.77
CA GLY A 34 0.69 11.54 2.51
C GLY A 34 2.16 11.90 2.73
N PHE A 35 3.08 11.18 2.11
CA PHE A 35 4.51 11.42 2.30
C PHE A 35 5.36 11.06 1.09
N HIS A 36 6.54 11.67 1.01
CA HIS A 36 7.55 11.32 0.00
C HIS A 36 8.38 10.14 0.49
N PHE A 37 8.69 9.22 -0.42
CA PHE A 37 9.57 8.08 -0.17
C PHE A 37 10.58 7.94 -1.31
N GLN A 38 11.70 7.26 -1.03
CA GLN A 38 12.72 6.96 -2.02
C GLN A 38 12.55 5.56 -2.58
N THR A 39 12.35 4.58 -1.71
CA THR A 39 12.17 3.18 -2.11
C THR A 39 11.00 2.57 -1.36
N VAL A 40 10.36 1.60 -2.00
CA VAL A 40 9.36 0.74 -1.39
C VAL A 40 9.79 -0.71 -1.55
N ALA A 41 9.70 -1.47 -0.47
CA ALA A 41 9.99 -2.89 -0.45
C ALA A 41 8.73 -3.64 -0.02
N VAL A 42 8.48 -4.77 -0.65
CA VAL A 42 7.39 -5.67 -0.27
C VAL A 42 7.96 -7.05 0.00
N THR A 43 7.51 -7.63 1.10
CA THR A 43 7.74 -9.01 1.52
C THR A 43 6.39 -9.67 1.82
N ASP A 44 6.39 -10.96 2.08
CA ASP A 44 5.16 -11.69 2.45
C ASP A 44 4.48 -11.15 3.71
N SER A 45 5.19 -10.40 4.55
CA SER A 45 4.71 -9.93 5.86
C SER A 45 4.68 -8.42 6.04
N ILE A 46 5.35 -7.66 5.17
CA ILE A 46 5.55 -6.21 5.36
C ILE A 46 5.64 -5.50 4.00
N LEU A 47 4.93 -4.37 3.89
CA LEU A 47 5.15 -3.30 2.91
C LEU A 47 5.87 -2.14 3.62
N ALA A 48 7.07 -1.79 3.16
CA ALA A 48 7.93 -0.80 3.81
C ALA A 48 8.31 0.34 2.86
N PHE A 49 8.11 1.58 3.30
CA PHE A 49 8.56 2.78 2.59
C PHE A 49 9.75 3.40 3.31
N SER A 50 10.76 3.80 2.55
CA SER A 50 12.03 4.28 3.10
C SER A 50 12.41 5.67 2.59
N ARG A 51 13.00 6.49 3.47
CA ARG A 51 13.67 7.76 3.13
C ARG A 51 15.13 7.68 3.59
N LYS A 52 16.05 8.12 2.74
CA LYS A 52 17.51 8.15 3.02
C LYS A 52 18.07 6.80 3.50
N GLY A 53 17.54 5.70 2.96
CA GLY A 53 17.94 4.33 3.34
C GLY A 53 17.46 3.86 4.71
N LYS A 54 16.62 4.63 5.42
CA LYS A 54 15.92 4.18 6.62
C LYS A 54 14.45 3.93 6.27
N SER A 55 13.96 2.77 6.67
CA SER A 55 12.54 2.44 6.53
C SER A 55 11.77 3.18 7.62
N ASP A 56 10.90 4.08 7.17
CA ASP A 56 10.23 5.09 8.00
C ASP A 56 8.74 4.78 8.19
N PHE A 57 8.17 3.95 7.31
CA PHE A 57 6.77 3.56 7.37
C PHE A 57 6.65 2.07 7.03
N TYR A 58 5.97 1.32 7.90
CA TYR A 58 5.82 -0.12 7.77
C TYR A 58 4.35 -0.49 7.92
N ILE A 59 3.85 -1.26 6.96
CA ILE A 59 2.50 -1.80 6.95
C ILE A 59 2.64 -3.31 7.07
N PRO A 60 2.20 -3.92 8.19
CA PRO A 60 2.10 -5.35 8.30
C PRO A 60 1.15 -5.92 7.24
N ILE A 61 1.54 -7.02 6.62
CA ILE A 61 0.72 -7.80 5.68
C ILE A 61 0.39 -9.10 6.38
N GLU A 62 -0.91 -9.35 6.59
CA GLU A 62 -1.36 -10.60 7.18
C GLU A 62 -1.26 -11.76 6.17
N LYS A 63 -1.16 -13.01 6.63
CA LYS A 63 -1.11 -14.16 5.72
C LYS A 63 -2.37 -14.30 4.85
N SER A 64 -3.51 -13.83 5.36
CA SER A 64 -4.80 -13.77 4.64
C SER A 64 -4.96 -12.53 3.77
N ALA A 65 -3.94 -11.66 3.72
CA ALA A 65 -4.03 -10.41 3.01
C ALA A 65 -4.13 -10.60 1.51
N HIS A 66 -4.88 -9.71 0.85
CA HIS A 66 -5.02 -9.71 -0.59
C HIS A 66 -4.83 -8.31 -1.16
N PHE A 67 -4.00 -8.23 -2.20
CA PHE A 67 -3.84 -7.02 -3.00
C PHE A 67 -4.81 -7.04 -4.18
N TYR A 68 -5.36 -5.87 -4.49
CA TYR A 68 -6.21 -5.63 -5.64
C TYR A 68 -5.72 -4.42 -6.40
N VAL A 69 -5.85 -4.45 -7.72
CA VAL A 69 -5.71 -3.27 -8.58
C VAL A 69 -7.10 -2.74 -8.92
N ASN A 70 -7.22 -1.41 -8.93
CA ASN A 70 -8.41 -0.76 -9.47
C ASN A 70 -8.10 -0.21 -10.86
N ASP A 71 -8.68 -0.80 -11.89
CA ASP A 71 -8.42 -0.40 -13.29
C ASP A 71 -9.00 0.98 -13.63
N ASP A 72 -9.91 1.49 -12.79
CA ASP A 72 -10.49 2.83 -12.96
C ASP A 72 -9.49 3.95 -12.62
N PHE A 73 -8.44 3.65 -11.87
CA PHE A 73 -7.42 4.63 -11.44
C PHE A 73 -6.00 4.08 -11.57
N GLN A 74 -5.18 4.73 -12.39
CA GLN A 74 -3.77 4.35 -12.53
C GLN A 74 -3.00 4.50 -11.22
N ASN A 75 -2.07 3.56 -10.98
CA ASN A 75 -1.21 3.54 -9.79
C ASN A 75 -1.98 3.51 -8.46
N TYR A 76 -3.16 2.90 -8.47
CA TYR A 76 -4.02 2.76 -7.31
C TYR A 76 -4.20 1.28 -6.93
N TYR A 77 -3.90 0.97 -5.68
CA TYR A 77 -3.87 -0.38 -5.16
C TYR A 77 -4.64 -0.46 -3.84
N ILE A 78 -5.23 -1.63 -3.58
CA ILE A 78 -5.94 -1.89 -2.33
C ILE A 78 -5.35 -3.12 -1.67
N LEU A 79 -4.95 -2.99 -0.42
CA LEU A 79 -4.60 -4.09 0.47
C LEU A 79 -5.76 -4.34 1.43
N ARG A 80 -6.34 -5.54 1.38
CA ARG A 80 -7.31 -6.00 2.38
C ARG A 80 -6.61 -6.90 3.40
N ASN A 81 -6.55 -6.46 4.66
CA ASN A 81 -5.98 -7.16 5.81
C ASN A 81 -7.10 -7.43 6.83
N GLY A 82 -7.83 -8.53 6.68
CA GLY A 82 -8.98 -8.82 7.55
C GLY A 82 -10.08 -7.76 7.40
N SER A 83 -10.43 -7.08 8.50
CA SER A 83 -11.41 -5.97 8.51
C SER A 83 -10.82 -4.62 8.09
N LYS A 84 -9.50 -4.54 7.92
CA LYS A 84 -8.82 -3.31 7.49
C LYS A 84 -8.69 -3.28 5.98
N ARG A 85 -9.01 -2.13 5.39
CA ARG A 85 -8.73 -1.82 3.99
C ARG A 85 -7.72 -0.68 3.94
N LEU A 86 -6.58 -0.92 3.33
CA LEU A 86 -5.60 0.12 3.02
C LEU A 86 -5.65 0.40 1.52
N GLU A 87 -5.87 1.66 1.16
CA GLU A 87 -5.75 2.14 -0.21
C GLU A 87 -4.42 2.86 -0.37
N ILE A 88 -3.70 2.52 -1.45
CA ILE A 88 -2.35 2.98 -1.73
C ILE A 88 -2.37 3.64 -3.10
N TYR A 89 -2.07 4.93 -3.14
CA TYR A 89 -2.06 5.71 -4.38
C TYR A 89 -0.71 6.39 -4.59
N PHE A 90 -0.16 6.23 -5.79
CA PHE A 90 1.10 6.85 -6.22
C PHE A 90 0.82 7.95 -7.26
N PRO A 91 0.59 9.22 -6.85
CA PRO A 91 0.40 10.35 -7.75
C PRO A 91 1.63 10.63 -8.60
#